data_AF-A0A973MCA3-F1
#
_entry.id   AF-A0A973MCA3-F1
#
_cell.length_a   1.000
_cell.length_b   1.000
_cell.length_c   1.000
_cell.angle_alpha   90.00
_cell.angle_beta   90.00
_cell.angle_gamma   90.00
#
_symmetry.space_group_name_H-M   'P 1'
#
loop_
_entity.id
_entity.type
_entity.pdbx_description
1 polymer ?
#
loop_
_entity_poly.entity_id
_entity_poly.type
_entity_poly.pdbx_seq_one_letter_code
_entity_poly.pdbx_strand_id
1 'polypeptide(L)'
;MASDAPLLFVLVGSNPALPFGMDAKERACRLATNAGFECVDTPQPGRATLLASMAYGWDPAWLKEMRNRPKTVLTLGGKPVLAHVPAGEDPVAVATAIEKGSPIDGYEAVETAEIENKALSKRERPFVLPLDPKDPEPVERAAYDAAYKGVTDALTLYLWRKPAFYLTRWAARAGLSPNMITCVGAVLCLLAFWLFWIGSYWLGILSGFGFMVLDTVDGKLARCTGASSKWGNVFDHGIDLVHPPF
;
A
#
# COMPACT_ATOMS: atom_id res chain seq x y z
N MET A 1 -19.66 -25.69 -7.65
CA MET A 1 -18.27 -25.31 -7.93
C MET A 1 -18.28 -23.88 -8.46
N ALA A 2 -18.22 -22.89 -7.57
CA ALA A 2 -18.06 -21.50 -8.00
C ALA A 2 -16.57 -21.33 -8.33
N SER A 3 -16.27 -20.82 -9.52
CA SER A 3 -14.90 -20.66 -10.02
C SER A 3 -14.07 -19.82 -9.04
N ASP A 4 -12.99 -20.39 -8.53
CA ASP A 4 -11.98 -19.79 -7.64
C ASP A 4 -11.07 -18.78 -8.41
N ALA A 5 -11.64 -18.13 -9.43
CA ALA A 5 -10.92 -17.18 -10.25
C ALA A 5 -10.81 -15.84 -9.50
N PRO A 6 -9.60 -15.23 -9.44
CA PRO A 6 -9.42 -13.96 -8.76
C PRO A 6 -10.33 -12.88 -9.37
N LEU A 7 -10.80 -11.94 -8.54
CA LEU A 7 -11.57 -10.80 -9.03
C LEU A 7 -10.67 -9.93 -9.92
N LEU A 8 -11.20 -9.44 -11.04
CA LEU A 8 -10.47 -8.51 -11.88
C LEU A 8 -10.35 -7.15 -11.20
N PHE A 9 -9.23 -6.48 -11.43
CA PHE A 9 -9.02 -5.09 -11.03
C PHE A 9 -8.65 -4.27 -12.26
N VAL A 10 -9.44 -3.24 -12.54
CA VAL A 10 -9.27 -2.39 -13.73
C VAL A 10 -9.23 -0.93 -13.30
N LEU A 11 -8.26 -0.21 -13.83
CA LEU A 11 -8.08 1.21 -13.57
C LEU A 11 -8.85 2.03 -14.60
N VAL A 12 -9.54 3.06 -14.14
CA VAL A 12 -10.36 3.95 -14.96
C VAL A 12 -9.69 5.32 -15.05
N GLY A 13 -9.50 5.78 -16.29
CA GLY A 13 -8.80 7.02 -16.59
C GLY A 13 -7.27 6.88 -16.53
N SER A 14 -6.58 8.00 -16.59
CA SER A 14 -5.12 8.08 -16.47
C SER A 14 -4.73 9.21 -15.52
N ASN A 15 -3.60 9.04 -14.84
CA ASN A 15 -3.05 10.07 -13.96
C ASN A 15 -1.52 10.01 -14.01
N PRO A 16 -0.82 11.08 -14.45
CA PRO A 16 0.63 11.09 -14.57
C PRO A 16 1.35 11.30 -13.22
N ALA A 17 0.64 11.30 -12.09
CA ALA A 17 1.24 11.38 -10.77
C ALA A 17 2.27 10.26 -10.54
N LEU A 18 3.35 10.61 -9.83
CA LEU A 18 4.41 9.69 -9.46
C LEU A 18 4.50 9.51 -7.93
N PRO A 19 3.47 8.92 -7.27
CA PRO A 19 3.53 8.66 -5.83
C PRO A 19 4.73 7.78 -5.50
N PHE A 20 5.56 8.22 -4.56
CA PHE A 20 6.83 7.61 -4.18
C PHE A 20 7.83 7.49 -5.34
N GLY A 21 7.70 8.30 -6.38
CA GLY A 21 8.53 8.21 -7.60
C GLY A 21 8.17 7.05 -8.53
N MET A 22 7.05 6.38 -8.28
CA MET A 22 6.54 5.26 -9.08
C MET A 22 5.31 5.69 -9.87
N ASP A 23 5.12 5.12 -11.05
CA ASP A 23 3.89 5.32 -11.82
C ASP A 23 2.65 4.92 -11.01
N ALA A 24 1.63 5.79 -10.98
CA ALA A 24 0.43 5.57 -10.18
C ALA A 24 -0.33 4.28 -10.57
N LYS A 25 -0.34 3.93 -11.86
CA LYS A 25 -1.00 2.72 -12.37
C LYS A 25 -0.25 1.49 -11.89
N GLU A 26 1.07 1.51 -12.02
CA GLU A 26 1.94 0.44 -11.51
C GLU A 26 1.72 0.21 -10.01
N ARG A 27 1.74 1.28 -9.21
CA ARG A 27 1.50 1.20 -7.77
C ARG A 27 0.13 0.61 -7.45
N ALA A 28 -0.93 1.08 -8.11
CA ALA A 28 -2.29 0.58 -7.90
C ALA A 28 -2.42 -0.91 -8.25
N CYS A 29 -1.85 -1.35 -9.37
CA CYS A 29 -1.82 -2.77 -9.74
C CYS A 29 -1.07 -3.62 -8.69
N ARG A 30 0.10 -3.18 -8.21
CA ARG A 30 0.85 -3.91 -7.17
C ARG A 30 0.03 -4.08 -5.90
N LEU A 31 -0.65 -3.02 -5.44
CA LEU A 31 -1.54 -3.09 -4.27
C LEU A 31 -2.73 -4.02 -4.50
N ALA A 32 -3.33 -3.98 -5.69
CA ALA A 32 -4.42 -4.88 -6.07
C ALA A 32 -3.99 -6.34 -6.10
N THR A 33 -2.85 -6.66 -6.72
CA THR A 33 -2.30 -8.02 -6.75
C THR A 33 -1.98 -8.54 -5.34
N ASN A 34 -1.41 -7.71 -4.47
CA ASN A 34 -1.16 -8.10 -3.07
C ASN A 34 -2.46 -8.34 -2.28
N ALA A 35 -3.55 -7.67 -2.65
CA ALA A 35 -4.85 -7.95 -2.08
C ALA A 35 -5.50 -9.21 -2.67
N GLY A 36 -4.96 -9.80 -3.74
CA GLY A 36 -5.46 -11.02 -4.40
C GLY A 36 -6.31 -10.76 -5.64
N PHE A 37 -6.16 -9.60 -6.28
CA PHE A 37 -6.84 -9.27 -7.53
C PHE A 37 -5.93 -9.50 -8.74
N GLU A 38 -6.54 -9.73 -9.90
CA GLU A 38 -5.84 -9.80 -11.19
C GLU A 38 -5.91 -8.42 -11.85
N CYS A 39 -4.79 -7.68 -11.91
CA CYS A 39 -4.77 -6.37 -12.58
C CYS A 39 -4.79 -6.56 -14.09
N VAL A 40 -5.80 -5.99 -14.77
CA VAL A 40 -5.95 -6.06 -16.22
C VAL A 40 -6.29 -4.68 -16.78
N ASP A 41 -5.91 -4.42 -18.03
CA ASP A 41 -6.12 -3.11 -18.65
C ASP A 41 -7.58 -2.85 -19.04
N THR A 42 -8.33 -3.92 -19.33
CA THR A 42 -9.72 -3.82 -19.79
C THR A 42 -10.61 -4.82 -19.06
N PRO A 43 -11.87 -4.45 -18.76
CA PRO A 43 -12.82 -5.39 -18.17
C PRO A 43 -13.09 -6.57 -19.11
N GLN A 44 -13.26 -7.76 -18.53
CA GLN A 44 -13.62 -8.96 -19.30
C GLN A 44 -15.11 -9.29 -19.11
N PRO A 45 -15.87 -9.51 -20.19
CA PRO A 45 -17.28 -9.88 -20.09
C PRO A 45 -17.50 -11.12 -19.22
N GLY A 46 -18.51 -11.08 -18.36
CA GLY A 46 -18.88 -12.21 -17.49
C GLY A 46 -17.96 -12.44 -16.28
N ARG A 47 -16.91 -11.63 -16.09
CA ARG A 47 -16.08 -11.65 -14.87
C ARG A 47 -16.40 -10.46 -13.98
N ALA A 48 -16.57 -10.73 -12.69
CA ALA A 48 -16.73 -9.69 -11.70
C ALA A 48 -15.43 -8.86 -11.60
N THR A 49 -15.59 -7.54 -11.56
CA THR A 49 -14.51 -6.56 -11.73
C THR A 49 -14.63 -5.45 -10.70
N LEU A 50 -13.53 -5.13 -10.03
CA LEU A 50 -13.39 -3.92 -9.23
C LEU A 50 -12.77 -2.82 -10.09
N LEU A 51 -13.54 -1.78 -10.37
CA LEU A 51 -13.11 -0.60 -11.09
C LEU A 51 -12.54 0.43 -10.10
N ALA A 52 -11.41 1.03 -10.42
CA ALA A 52 -10.77 2.04 -9.58
C ALA A 52 -10.39 3.30 -10.36
N SER A 53 -10.85 4.46 -9.91
CA SER A 53 -10.51 5.74 -10.52
C SER A 53 -9.05 6.11 -10.27
N MET A 54 -8.34 6.49 -11.33
CA MET A 54 -6.97 7.02 -11.25
C MET A 54 -6.88 8.44 -10.68
N ALA A 55 -8.02 9.12 -10.49
CA ALA A 55 -8.06 10.47 -9.92
C ALA A 55 -7.82 10.50 -8.40
N TYR A 56 -7.78 9.35 -7.74
CA TYR A 56 -7.68 9.25 -6.28
C TYR A 56 -6.62 8.24 -5.84
N GLY A 57 -5.98 8.52 -4.70
CA GLY A 57 -5.22 7.56 -3.93
C GLY A 57 -6.06 7.02 -2.77
N TRP A 58 -5.94 5.73 -2.48
CA TRP A 58 -6.73 5.04 -1.46
C TRP A 58 -5.90 4.02 -0.68
N ASP A 59 -6.40 3.67 0.51
CA ASP A 59 -5.85 2.62 1.36
C ASP A 59 -6.17 1.20 0.83
N PRO A 60 -5.20 0.26 0.75
CA PRO A 60 -5.45 -1.12 0.36
C PRO A 60 -6.52 -1.86 1.16
N ALA A 61 -6.85 -1.42 2.38
CA ALA A 61 -7.97 -1.93 3.16
C ALA A 61 -9.31 -1.84 2.39
N TRP A 62 -9.49 -0.82 1.56
CA TRP A 62 -10.67 -0.66 0.71
C TRP A 62 -10.84 -1.78 -0.30
N LEU A 63 -9.74 -2.35 -0.81
CA LEU A 63 -9.82 -3.47 -1.74
C LEU A 63 -10.44 -4.71 -1.09
N LYS A 64 -10.09 -4.99 0.17
CA LYS A 64 -10.64 -6.12 0.92
C LYS A 64 -12.12 -5.92 1.24
N GLU A 65 -12.49 -4.71 1.62
CA GLU A 65 -13.89 -4.37 1.91
C GLU A 65 -14.75 -4.46 0.65
N MET A 66 -14.33 -3.82 -0.44
CA MET A 66 -15.07 -3.78 -1.69
C MET A 66 -15.20 -5.16 -2.34
N ARG A 67 -14.23 -6.06 -2.15
CA ARG A 67 -14.32 -7.45 -2.64
C ARG A 67 -15.60 -8.15 -2.20
N ASN A 68 -16.05 -7.92 -0.97
CA ASN A 68 -17.19 -8.63 -0.38
C ASN A 68 -18.52 -7.89 -0.55
N ARG A 69 -18.52 -6.77 -1.29
CA ARG A 69 -19.67 -5.89 -1.47
C ARG A 69 -20.00 -5.69 -2.96
N PRO A 70 -20.65 -6.67 -3.61
CA PRO A 70 -21.08 -6.52 -5.00
C PRO A 70 -22.15 -5.44 -5.13
N LYS A 71 -22.19 -4.73 -6.26
CA LYS A 71 -23.10 -3.59 -6.50
C LYS A 71 -22.92 -2.43 -5.51
N THR A 72 -21.70 -2.21 -5.04
CA THR A 72 -21.36 -1.09 -4.18
C THR A 72 -20.38 -0.16 -4.88
N VAL A 73 -20.56 1.15 -4.69
CA VAL A 73 -19.63 2.20 -5.11
C VAL A 73 -19.15 2.98 -3.89
N LEU A 74 -17.83 3.01 -3.69
CA LEU A 74 -17.19 3.92 -2.75
C LEU A 74 -17.12 5.32 -3.38
N THR A 75 -17.62 6.33 -2.69
CA THR A 75 -17.63 7.72 -3.16
C THR A 75 -16.81 8.63 -2.24
N LEU A 76 -16.29 9.73 -2.80
CA LEU A 76 -15.69 10.84 -2.06
C LEU A 76 -16.28 12.15 -2.57
N GLY A 77 -17.02 12.85 -1.72
CA GLY A 77 -17.79 14.04 -2.10
C GLY A 77 -18.83 13.72 -3.17
N GLY A 78 -19.45 12.54 -3.10
CA GLY A 78 -20.42 12.04 -4.09
C GLY A 78 -19.83 11.61 -5.44
N LYS A 79 -18.51 11.73 -5.63
CA LYS A 79 -17.84 11.24 -6.84
C LYS A 79 -17.39 9.78 -6.67
N PRO A 80 -17.62 8.90 -7.64
CA PRO A 80 -17.23 7.49 -7.56
C PRO A 80 -15.70 7.31 -7.59
N VAL A 81 -15.19 6.45 -6.69
CA VAL A 81 -13.76 6.16 -6.50
C VAL A 81 -13.46 4.70 -6.81
N LEU A 82 -14.16 3.77 -6.15
CA LEU A 82 -14.08 2.32 -6.39
C LEU A 82 -15.49 1.79 -6.64
N ALA A 83 -15.68 0.90 -7.62
CA ALA A 83 -16.97 0.25 -7.85
C ALA A 83 -16.80 -1.25 -8.08
N HIS A 84 -17.54 -2.07 -7.34
CA HIS A 84 -17.56 -3.51 -7.54
C HIS A 84 -18.71 -3.88 -8.49
N VAL A 85 -18.35 -4.19 -9.74
CA VAL A 85 -19.23 -4.66 -10.79
C VAL A 85 -19.31 -6.19 -10.75
N PRO A 86 -20.45 -6.81 -10.36
CA PRO A 86 -20.58 -8.26 -10.36
C PRO A 86 -20.61 -8.84 -11.78
N ALA A 87 -20.39 -10.15 -11.90
CA ALA A 87 -20.51 -10.85 -13.16
C ALA A 87 -21.94 -10.72 -13.73
N GLY A 88 -22.05 -10.28 -14.98
CA GLY A 88 -23.33 -10.09 -15.68
C GLY A 88 -23.82 -8.64 -15.77
N GLU A 89 -23.15 -7.70 -15.09
CA GLU A 89 -23.35 -6.26 -15.29
C GLU A 89 -22.43 -5.72 -16.40
N ASP A 90 -22.67 -4.48 -16.84
CA ASP A 90 -21.83 -3.80 -17.83
C ASP A 90 -20.71 -2.97 -17.15
N PRO A 91 -19.47 -3.47 -17.08
CA PRO A 91 -18.36 -2.72 -16.48
C PRO A 91 -17.96 -1.49 -17.30
N VAL A 92 -18.27 -1.42 -18.60
CA VAL A 92 -17.91 -0.29 -19.46
C VAL A 92 -18.78 0.92 -19.15
N ALA A 93 -20.08 0.70 -18.94
CA ALA A 93 -21.01 1.74 -18.50
C ALA A 93 -20.58 2.32 -17.14
N VAL A 94 -20.22 1.46 -16.18
CA VAL A 94 -19.76 1.88 -14.85
C VAL A 94 -18.42 2.62 -14.93
N ALA A 95 -17.46 2.13 -15.73
CA ALA A 95 -16.19 2.82 -15.95
C ALA A 95 -16.40 4.23 -16.54
N THR A 96 -17.33 4.37 -17.49
CA THR A 96 -17.69 5.68 -18.08
C THR A 96 -18.27 6.63 -17.03
N ALA A 97 -19.12 6.13 -16.13
CA ALA A 97 -19.65 6.93 -15.03
C ALA A 97 -18.55 7.36 -14.04
N ILE A 98 -17.60 6.46 -13.74
CA ILE A 98 -16.43 6.77 -12.90
C ILE A 98 -15.58 7.88 -13.53
N GLU A 99 -15.28 7.78 -14.82
CA GLU A 99 -14.46 8.75 -15.53
C GLU A 99 -15.12 10.15 -15.57
N LYS A 100 -16.45 10.20 -15.74
CA LYS A 100 -17.23 11.44 -15.70
C LYS A 100 -17.46 11.97 -14.27
N GLY A 101 -17.21 11.16 -13.25
CA GLY A 101 -17.52 11.48 -11.86
C GLY A 101 -19.02 11.52 -11.57
N SER A 102 -19.84 10.80 -12.33
CA SER A 102 -21.29 10.75 -12.19
C SER A 102 -21.74 9.64 -11.24
N PRO A 103 -22.92 9.76 -10.59
CA PRO A 103 -23.52 8.66 -9.85
C PRO A 103 -23.73 7.43 -10.73
N ILE A 104 -23.67 6.24 -10.12
CA ILE A 104 -23.90 4.95 -10.80
C ILE A 104 -25.25 4.41 -10.33
N ASP A 105 -26.24 4.40 -11.20
CA ASP A 105 -27.59 3.94 -10.89
C ASP A 105 -27.60 2.44 -10.56
N GLY A 106 -28.39 2.04 -9.55
CA GLY A 106 -28.52 0.65 -9.14
C GLY A 106 -27.36 0.12 -8.28
N TYR A 107 -26.42 0.99 -7.89
CA TYR A 107 -25.34 0.67 -6.95
C TYR A 107 -25.59 1.36 -5.61
N GLU A 108 -25.28 0.65 -4.52
CA GLU A 108 -25.24 1.24 -3.19
C GLU A 108 -24.04 2.19 -3.11
N ALA A 109 -24.31 3.48 -3.02
CA ALA A 109 -23.27 4.48 -2.80
C ALA A 109 -22.91 4.51 -1.32
N VAL A 110 -21.62 4.35 -1.04
CA VAL A 110 -21.09 4.43 0.32
C VAL A 110 -20.04 5.50 0.39
N GLU A 111 -20.24 6.47 1.26
CA GLU A 111 -19.26 7.52 1.48
C GLU A 111 -18.09 7.00 2.33
N THR A 112 -16.91 7.52 2.03
CA THR A 112 -15.67 7.25 2.77
C THR A 112 -15.81 7.48 4.29
N ALA A 113 -16.64 8.45 4.69
CA ALA A 113 -16.92 8.77 6.08
C ALA A 113 -17.93 7.82 6.77
N GLU A 114 -18.75 7.09 6.01
CA GLU A 114 -19.87 6.30 6.55
C GLU A 114 -19.48 4.87 6.97
N ILE A 115 -18.38 4.34 6.44
CA ILE A 115 -17.87 3.01 6.84
C ILE A 115 -17.03 3.15 8.11
N GLU A 116 -17.69 3.50 9.20
CA GLU A 116 -17.17 3.41 10.57
C GLU A 116 -17.38 1.98 11.14
N ASN A 117 -17.32 0.97 10.26
CA ASN A 117 -17.86 -0.36 10.50
C ASN A 117 -17.03 -1.15 11.53
N LYS A 118 -17.71 -1.91 12.41
CA LYS A 118 -17.15 -2.69 13.54
C LYS A 118 -16.06 -3.72 13.14
N ALA A 119 -15.97 -4.10 11.87
CA ALA A 119 -14.93 -4.99 11.32
C ALA A 119 -13.60 -4.26 11.02
N LEU A 120 -13.65 -2.95 10.78
CA LEU A 120 -12.51 -2.04 10.72
C LEU A 120 -12.33 -1.44 12.13
N SER A 121 -11.92 -2.25 13.10
CA SER A 121 -11.91 -1.88 14.51
C SER A 121 -11.04 -0.64 14.75
N LYS A 122 -11.63 0.54 15.11
CA LYS A 122 -11.09 1.74 15.81
C LYS A 122 -9.65 2.27 15.55
N ARG A 123 -8.80 1.61 14.77
CA ARG A 123 -7.34 1.80 14.66
C ARG A 123 -6.87 2.13 13.24
N GLU A 124 -7.68 1.88 12.23
CA GLU A 124 -7.36 2.15 10.83
C GLU A 124 -8.57 2.89 10.22
N ARG A 125 -8.47 4.21 10.07
CA ARG A 125 -9.41 4.98 9.23
C ARG A 125 -8.84 4.93 7.81
N PRO A 126 -9.33 4.04 6.93
CA PRO A 126 -8.77 3.90 5.59
C PRO A 126 -9.02 5.20 4.82
N PHE A 127 -7.97 5.75 4.22
CA PHE A 127 -8.07 7.04 3.55
C PHE A 127 -8.50 6.88 2.08
N VAL A 128 -9.12 7.93 1.57
CA VAL A 128 -9.25 8.22 0.13
C VAL A 128 -8.98 9.69 -0.05
N LEU A 129 -8.08 10.05 -0.96
CA LEU A 129 -7.68 11.43 -1.23
C LEU A 129 -7.55 11.65 -2.73
N PRO A 130 -7.87 12.86 -3.24
CA PRO A 130 -7.53 13.22 -4.61
C PRO A 130 -6.03 13.07 -4.87
N LEU A 131 -5.66 12.49 -6.01
CA LEU A 131 -4.27 12.31 -6.42
C LEU A 131 -3.88 13.42 -7.38
N ASP A 132 -3.28 14.49 -6.85
CA ASP A 132 -2.75 15.60 -7.64
C ASP A 132 -1.40 15.20 -8.27
N PRO A 133 -1.25 15.27 -9.61
CA PRO A 133 0.04 15.03 -10.27
C PRO A 133 1.16 15.99 -9.83
N LYS A 134 0.82 17.22 -9.45
CA LYS A 134 1.78 18.24 -9.04
C LYS A 134 2.22 18.07 -7.59
N ASP A 135 1.36 17.47 -6.76
CA ASP A 135 1.63 17.22 -5.36
C ASP A 135 1.06 15.87 -4.90
N PRO A 136 1.80 14.76 -5.12
CA PRO A 136 1.41 13.45 -4.61
C PRO A 136 1.65 13.28 -3.11
N GLU A 137 2.27 14.27 -2.43
CA GLU A 137 2.65 14.15 -1.01
C GLU A 137 1.48 13.81 -0.07
N PRO A 138 0.28 14.39 -0.21
CA PRO A 138 -0.83 14.07 0.70
C PRO A 138 -1.20 12.59 0.65
N VAL A 139 -1.24 12.00 -0.55
CA VAL A 139 -1.50 10.56 -0.74
C VAL A 139 -0.35 9.71 -0.20
N GLU A 140 0.90 10.10 -0.45
CA GLU A 140 2.08 9.41 0.07
C GLU A 140 2.11 9.42 1.60
N ARG A 141 1.81 10.56 2.22
CA ARG A 141 1.78 10.72 3.67
C ARG A 141 0.66 9.89 4.29
N ALA A 142 -0.54 9.93 3.69
CA ALA A 142 -1.65 9.10 4.14
C ALA A 142 -1.33 7.60 4.01
N ALA A 143 -0.71 7.16 2.91
CA ALA A 143 -0.24 5.79 2.73
C ALA A 143 0.83 5.38 3.77
N TYR A 144 1.74 6.29 4.10
CA TYR A 144 2.78 6.07 5.10
C TYR A 144 2.20 5.95 6.52
N ASP A 145 1.29 6.86 6.87
CA ASP A 145 0.60 6.85 8.16
C ASP A 145 -0.30 5.61 8.30
N ALA A 146 -0.99 5.19 7.23
CA ALA A 146 -1.74 3.93 7.20
C ALA A 146 -0.85 2.69 7.39
N ALA A 147 0.40 2.74 6.93
CA ALA A 147 1.36 1.66 7.17
C ALA A 147 1.83 1.58 8.65
N TYR A 148 1.47 2.52 9.53
CA TYR A 148 1.67 2.40 10.98
C TYR A 148 0.60 1.52 11.63
N LYS A 149 0.86 0.21 11.63
CA LYS A 149 0.17 -0.70 12.55
C LYS A 149 0.64 -0.43 13.98
N GLY A 150 -0.17 0.31 14.74
CA GLY A 150 -0.15 0.37 16.21
C GLY A 150 1.22 0.34 16.90
N VAL A 151 2.13 1.23 16.53
CA VAL A 151 3.48 1.28 17.12
C VAL A 151 3.44 1.82 18.54
N THR A 152 4.16 1.12 19.42
CA THR A 152 4.15 1.21 20.90
C THR A 152 5.22 2.12 21.50
N ASP A 153 6.13 2.69 20.70
CA ASP A 153 7.25 3.52 21.20
C ASP A 153 7.05 5.02 20.94
N ALA A 154 7.08 5.81 22.03
CA ALA A 154 6.92 7.26 22.03
C ALA A 154 8.00 7.97 21.18
N LEU A 155 9.23 7.44 21.17
CA LEU A 155 10.32 8.00 20.37
C LEU A 155 10.00 7.89 18.88
N THR A 156 9.51 6.73 18.45
CA THR A 156 9.13 6.48 17.07
C THR A 156 7.92 7.35 16.64
N LEU A 157 6.96 7.54 17.53
CA LEU A 157 5.73 8.30 17.25
C LEU A 157 5.98 9.82 17.16
N TYR A 158 6.77 10.39 18.07
CA TYR A 158 6.89 11.84 18.22
C TYR A 158 8.15 12.43 17.59
N LEU A 159 9.30 11.74 17.68
CA LEU A 159 10.56 12.24 17.13
C LEU A 159 10.75 11.78 15.68
N TRP A 160 10.43 10.52 15.38
CA TRP A 160 10.86 9.87 14.14
C TRP A 160 9.84 9.84 13.01
N ARG A 161 8.55 10.04 13.27
CA ARG A 161 7.51 9.86 12.25
C ARG A 161 7.72 10.73 11.02
N LYS A 162 8.06 12.02 11.19
CA LYS A 162 8.29 12.95 10.07
C LYS A 162 9.62 12.67 9.36
N PRO A 163 10.78 12.55 10.04
CA PRO A 163 12.04 12.21 9.38
C PRO A 163 11.97 10.88 8.62
N ALA A 164 11.38 9.85 9.23
CA ALA A 164 11.27 8.54 8.62
C ALA A 164 10.37 8.57 7.37
N PHE A 165 9.30 9.38 7.35
CA PHE A 165 8.51 9.60 6.13
C PHE A 165 9.38 10.13 4.98
N TYR A 166 10.16 11.19 5.21
CA TYR A 166 11.00 11.77 4.16
C TYR A 166 12.12 10.82 3.73
N LEU A 167 12.67 10.02 4.64
CA LEU A 167 13.67 9.00 4.31
C LEU A 167 13.08 7.88 3.45
N THR A 168 11.89 7.37 3.80
CA THR A 168 11.15 6.39 2.99
C THR A 168 10.79 6.95 1.62
N ARG A 169 10.30 8.19 1.57
CA ARG A 169 9.97 8.88 0.32
C ARG A 169 11.18 9.06 -0.57
N TRP A 170 12.31 9.47 0.00
CA TRP A 170 13.57 9.63 -0.73
C TRP A 170 14.08 8.28 -1.24
N ALA A 171 14.10 7.25 -0.39
CA ALA A 171 14.56 5.92 -0.78
C ALA A 171 13.73 5.33 -1.93
N ALA A 172 12.41 5.52 -1.89
CA ALA A 172 11.52 5.12 -2.98
C ALA A 172 11.85 5.84 -4.30
N ARG A 173 12.02 7.17 -4.24
CA ARG A 173 12.37 7.99 -5.40
C ARG A 173 13.76 7.70 -5.96
N ALA A 174 14.68 7.28 -5.11
CA ALA A 174 16.00 6.82 -5.50
C ALA A 174 15.99 5.42 -6.14
N GLY A 175 14.82 4.76 -6.23
CA GLY A 175 14.70 3.41 -6.79
C GLY A 175 15.28 2.31 -5.91
N LEU A 176 15.52 2.58 -4.62
CA LEU A 176 16.02 1.58 -3.69
C LEU A 176 14.92 0.54 -3.43
N SER A 177 15.24 -0.74 -3.58
CA SER A 177 14.33 -1.80 -3.16
C SER A 177 14.36 -1.97 -1.63
N PRO A 178 13.27 -2.43 -0.99
CA PRO A 178 13.29 -2.74 0.45
C PRO A 178 14.46 -3.66 0.84
N ASN A 179 14.71 -4.71 0.04
CA ASN A 179 15.81 -5.64 0.26
C ASN A 179 17.19 -4.97 0.24
N MET A 180 17.41 -3.96 -0.60
CA MET A 180 18.68 -3.22 -0.60
C MET A 180 18.87 -2.47 0.72
N ILE A 181 17.80 -1.86 1.25
CA ILE A 181 17.83 -1.15 2.52
C ILE A 181 18.10 -2.12 3.67
N THR A 182 17.43 -3.29 3.67
CA THR A 182 17.68 -4.37 4.63
C THR A 182 19.14 -4.84 4.58
N CYS A 183 19.72 -5.04 3.39
CA CYS A 183 21.12 -5.43 3.24
C CYS A 183 22.08 -4.39 3.82
N VAL A 184 21.84 -3.10 3.56
CA VAL A 184 22.65 -2.02 4.16
C VAL A 184 22.50 -2.01 5.69
N GLY A 185 21.28 -2.22 6.19
CA GLY A 185 21.02 -2.40 7.63
C GLY A 185 21.82 -3.54 8.24
N ALA A 186 21.85 -4.70 7.58
CA ALA A 186 22.62 -5.87 8.03
C ALA A 186 24.13 -5.58 8.09
N VAL A 187 24.68 -4.87 7.08
CA VAL A 187 26.08 -4.43 7.09
C VAL A 187 26.36 -3.48 8.27
N LEU A 188 25.46 -2.53 8.54
CA LEU A 188 25.59 -1.62 9.69
C LEU A 188 25.51 -2.36 11.02
N CYS A 189 24.69 -3.41 11.12
CA CYS A 189 24.61 -4.27 12.31
C CYS A 189 25.93 -5.00 12.57
N LEU A 190 26.50 -5.64 11.54
CA LEU A 190 27.81 -6.30 11.63
C LEU A 190 28.93 -5.30 11.95
N LEU A 191 28.89 -4.12 11.34
CA LEU A 191 29.85 -3.04 11.60
C LEU A 191 29.73 -2.55 13.05
N ALA A 192 28.51 -2.36 13.57
CA ALA A 192 28.29 -1.98 14.96
C ALA A 192 28.91 -3.02 15.90
N PHE A 193 28.64 -4.31 15.68
CA PHE A 193 29.23 -5.40 16.46
C PHE A 193 30.76 -5.35 16.46
N TRP A 194 31.37 -5.22 15.28
CA TRP A 194 32.83 -5.10 15.13
C TRP A 194 33.40 -3.88 15.87
N LEU A 195 32.74 -2.71 15.75
CA LEU A 195 33.17 -1.47 16.40
C LEU A 195 33.09 -1.56 17.93
N PHE A 196 32.04 -2.20 18.46
CA PHE A 196 31.95 -2.50 19.89
C PHE A 196 33.05 -3.45 20.35
N TRP A 197 33.37 -4.48 19.54
CA TRP A 197 34.42 -5.44 19.84
C TRP A 197 35.81 -4.79 19.98
N ILE A 198 36.16 -3.85 19.09
CA ILE A 198 37.44 -3.14 19.14
C ILE A 198 37.46 -1.95 20.13
N GLY A 199 36.40 -1.76 20.92
CA GLY A 199 36.28 -0.68 21.91
C GLY A 199 35.92 0.70 21.34
N SER A 200 35.52 0.78 20.07
CA SER A 200 35.08 2.03 19.42
C SER A 200 33.59 2.28 19.65
N TYR A 201 33.24 2.55 20.90
CA TYR A 201 31.84 2.62 21.36
C TYR A 201 31.01 3.67 20.62
N TRP A 202 31.55 4.88 20.39
CA TRP A 202 30.81 5.96 19.74
C TRP A 202 30.44 5.64 18.29
N LEU A 203 31.36 5.05 17.53
CA LEU A 203 31.07 4.62 16.17
C LEU A 203 30.12 3.42 16.17
N GLY A 204 30.26 2.49 17.12
CA GLY A 204 29.33 1.37 17.30
C GLY A 204 27.90 1.83 17.55
N ILE A 205 27.71 2.84 18.42
CA ILE A 205 26.40 3.48 18.66
C ILE A 205 25.86 4.10 17.37
N LEU A 206 26.69 4.85 16.63
CA LEU A 206 26.28 5.50 15.39
C LEU A 206 25.83 4.47 14.32
N SER A 207 26.59 3.39 14.16
CA SER A 207 26.24 2.30 13.24
C SER A 207 24.97 1.57 13.65
N GLY A 208 24.81 1.24 14.94
CA GLY A 208 23.61 0.59 15.46
C GLY A 208 22.35 1.46 15.32
N PHE A 209 22.49 2.76 15.56
CA PHE A 209 21.43 3.74 15.31
C PHE A 209 21.06 3.83 13.83
N GLY A 210 22.05 3.82 12.93
CA GLY A 210 21.83 3.78 11.48
C GLY A 210 21.04 2.53 11.07
N PHE A 211 21.41 1.35 11.57
CA PHE A 211 20.66 0.10 11.37
C PHE A 211 19.20 0.22 11.80
N MET A 212 18.95 0.70 13.04
CA MET A 212 17.59 0.88 13.57
C MET A 212 16.72 1.78 12.68
N VAL A 213 17.29 2.85 12.14
CA VAL A 213 16.58 3.75 11.22
C VAL A 213 16.24 3.04 9.90
N LEU A 214 17.18 2.29 9.31
CA LEU A 214 16.96 1.60 8.05
C LEU A 214 15.93 0.46 8.15
N ASP A 215 15.92 -0.27 9.27
CA ASP A 215 14.93 -1.31 9.60
C ASP A 215 13.49 -0.77 9.74
N THR A 216 13.35 0.50 10.10
CA THR A 216 12.04 1.15 10.04
C THR A 216 11.65 1.50 8.60
N VAL A 217 12.63 1.87 7.77
CA VAL A 217 12.41 2.43 6.43
C VAL A 217 12.07 1.34 5.42
N ASP A 218 12.74 0.18 5.45
CA ASP A 218 12.53 -0.91 4.50
C ASP A 218 11.11 -1.49 4.59
N GLY A 219 10.60 -1.76 5.79
CA GLY A 219 9.26 -2.28 6.01
C GLY A 219 8.17 -1.27 5.69
N LYS A 220 8.44 0.03 5.84
CA LYS A 220 7.51 1.10 5.40
C LYS A 220 7.52 1.25 3.89
N LEU A 221 8.70 1.19 3.28
CA LEU A 221 8.87 1.27 1.84
C LEU A 221 8.12 0.14 1.13
N ALA A 222 8.26 -1.10 1.59
CA ALA A 222 7.58 -2.27 1.04
C ALA A 222 6.05 -2.10 1.05
N ARG A 223 5.48 -1.62 2.17
CA ARG A 223 4.04 -1.39 2.32
C ARG A 223 3.53 -0.23 1.45
N CYS A 224 4.27 0.88 1.38
CA CYS A 224 3.84 2.07 0.64
C CYS A 224 3.87 1.88 -0.88
N THR A 225 4.86 1.14 -1.38
CA THR A 225 5.08 0.88 -2.82
C THR A 225 4.39 -0.39 -3.31
N GLY A 226 3.80 -1.19 -2.41
CA GLY A 226 3.25 -2.49 -2.75
C GLY A 226 4.31 -3.49 -3.23
N ALA A 227 5.59 -3.25 -2.94
CA ALA A 227 6.68 -4.19 -3.20
C ALA A 227 6.58 -5.36 -2.20
N SER A 228 5.53 -6.17 -2.34
CA SER A 228 5.49 -7.51 -1.76
C SER A 228 6.41 -8.37 -2.61
N SER A 229 7.63 -8.54 -2.13
CA SER A 229 8.54 -9.49 -2.70
C SER A 229 8.10 -10.89 -2.27
N LYS A 230 7.80 -11.79 -3.22
CA LYS A 230 7.71 -13.25 -2.95
C LYS A 230 8.95 -13.77 -2.20
N TRP A 231 10.06 -13.05 -2.30
CA TRP A 231 11.31 -13.30 -1.59
C TRP A 231 11.25 -13.02 -0.09
N GLY A 232 10.35 -12.15 0.40
CA GLY A 232 10.14 -11.93 1.84
C GLY A 232 9.58 -13.17 2.54
N ASN A 233 8.60 -13.84 1.91
CA ASN A 233 8.10 -15.13 2.38
C ASN A 233 9.15 -16.25 2.30
N VAL A 234 10.04 -16.21 1.30
CA VAL A 234 11.12 -17.20 1.15
C VAL A 234 12.25 -16.99 2.15
N PHE A 235 12.55 -15.73 2.52
CA PHE A 235 13.57 -15.41 3.51
C PHE A 235 13.13 -15.75 4.94
N ASP A 236 11.85 -15.49 5.30
CA ASP A 236 11.28 -15.95 6.58
C ASP A 236 11.25 -17.49 6.66
N HIS A 237 10.86 -18.20 5.59
CA HIS A 237 10.92 -19.67 5.55
C HIS A 237 12.36 -20.22 5.52
N GLY A 238 13.31 -19.47 4.96
CA GLY A 238 14.73 -19.85 4.94
C GLY A 238 15.40 -19.68 6.29
N ILE A 239 15.02 -18.65 7.06
CA ILE A 239 15.51 -18.41 8.42
C ILE A 239 14.89 -19.39 9.43
N ASP A 240 13.63 -19.80 9.24
CA ASP A 240 13.02 -20.87 10.05
C ASP A 240 13.69 -22.25 9.84
N LEU A 241 14.38 -22.46 8.72
CA LEU A 241 15.19 -23.67 8.48
C LEU A 241 16.53 -23.66 9.25
N VAL A 242 16.95 -22.49 9.76
CA VAL A 242 18.17 -22.29 10.55
C VAL A 242 17.82 -21.96 12.02
N HIS A 243 16.63 -22.36 12.48
CA HIS A 243 16.38 -22.52 13.91
C HIS A 243 16.62 -23.99 14.29
N PRO A 244 17.76 -24.33 14.95
CA PRO A 244 17.92 -25.68 15.48
C PRO A 244 16.87 -25.93 16.57
N PRO A 245 16.19 -27.10 16.57
CA PRO A 245 15.37 -27.50 17.70
C PRO A 245 16.28 -27.87 18.87
N PHE A 246 16.29 -27.04 19.91
CA PHE A 246 16.58 -27.46 21.28
C PHE A 246 15.60 -26.75 22.22
#